data_AF-A0A819VA38-F1
#
_entry.id   AF-A0A819VA38-F1
#
_cell.length_a   1.000
_cell.length_b   1.000
_cell.length_c   1.000
_cell.angle_alpha   90.00
_cell.angle_beta   90.00
_cell.angle_gamma   90.00
#
_symmetry.space_group_name_H-M   'P 1'
#
loop_
_entity.id
_entity.type
_entity.pdbx_description
1 polymer ?
#
loop_
_entity_poly.entity_id
_entity_poly.type
_entity_poly.pdbx_seq_one_letter_code
_entity_poly.pdbx_strand_id
1 'polypeptide(L)'
;FEYAELKKIFNQYAKLFIYDYKLIELNFDFLYNEMNISRQRLIDYPPILKQSFQQLRTRCLYLKYLKRHQFDPTKPNFVSLKDLCLKTNELFCQHVTKTSPGHYLNFMKTL
;
A
#
# COMPACT_ATOMS: atom_id res chain seq x y z
N PHE A 1 12.61 -10.38 -6.93
CA PHE A 1 12.76 -11.06 -5.62
C PHE A 1 13.68 -12.25 -5.81
N GLU A 2 14.57 -12.52 -4.85
CA GLU A 2 15.42 -13.72 -4.85
C GLU A 2 14.63 -14.97 -4.45
N TYR A 3 15.18 -16.16 -4.68
CA TYR A 3 14.48 -17.43 -4.39
C TYR A 3 14.04 -17.56 -2.93
N ALA A 4 14.90 -17.19 -1.98
CA ALA A 4 14.57 -17.23 -0.55
C ALA A 4 13.41 -16.26 -0.20
N GLU A 5 13.39 -15.09 -0.82
CA GLU A 5 12.32 -14.11 -0.68
C GLU A 5 11.01 -14.63 -1.28
N LEU A 6 11.06 -15.21 -2.48
CA LEU A 6 9.91 -15.83 -3.13
C LEU A 6 9.34 -16.99 -2.31
N LYS A 7 10.20 -17.83 -1.71
CA LYS A 7 9.78 -18.90 -0.80
C LYS A 7 9.07 -18.35 0.42
N LYS A 8 9.57 -17.25 1.01
CA LYS A 8 8.91 -16.57 2.14
C LYS A 8 7.54 -16.00 1.72
N ILE A 9 7.48 -15.32 0.58
CA ILE A 9 6.22 -14.79 0.01
C ILE A 9 5.22 -15.93 -0.22
N PHE A 10 5.65 -17.05 -0.81
CA PHE A 10 4.79 -18.20 -1.09
C PHE A 10 4.20 -18.80 0.18
N ASN A 11 5.03 -19.00 1.20
CA ASN A 11 4.59 -19.53 2.49
C ASN A 11 3.59 -18.62 3.20
N GLN A 12 3.70 -17.30 3.03
CA GLN A 12 2.79 -16.34 3.66
C GLN A 12 1.51 -16.11 2.84
N TYR A 13 1.62 -16.02 1.52
CA TYR A 13 0.52 -15.67 0.63
C TYR A 13 0.70 -16.26 -0.77
N ALA A 14 0.62 -17.60 -0.88
CA ALA A 14 0.73 -18.34 -2.14
C ALA A 14 -0.21 -17.84 -3.25
N LYS A 15 -1.39 -17.31 -2.88
CA LYS A 15 -2.34 -16.72 -3.83
C LYS A 15 -1.74 -15.61 -4.68
N LEU A 16 -0.68 -14.93 -4.22
CA LEU A 16 -0.01 -13.87 -4.99
C LEU A 16 0.44 -14.36 -6.37
N PHE A 17 0.89 -15.62 -6.46
CA PHE A 17 1.47 -16.20 -7.69
C PHE A 17 0.43 -16.50 -8.77
N ILE A 18 -0.86 -16.34 -8.46
CA ILE A 18 -1.97 -16.52 -9.41
C ILE A 18 -2.45 -15.16 -9.96
N TYR A 19 -2.06 -14.04 -9.32
CA TYR A 19 -2.41 -12.71 -9.80
C TYR A 19 -1.56 -12.30 -11.00
N ASP A 20 -2.06 -11.31 -11.74
CA ASP A 20 -1.34 -10.72 -12.88
C ASP A 20 0.03 -10.19 -12.46
N TYR A 21 1.08 -10.76 -13.07
CA TYR A 21 2.46 -10.36 -12.85
C TYR A 21 2.68 -8.87 -13.12
N LYS A 22 2.04 -8.31 -14.16
CA LYS A 22 2.20 -6.89 -14.50
C LYS A 22 1.68 -5.97 -13.40
N LEU A 23 0.57 -6.33 -12.76
CA LEU A 23 0.05 -5.58 -11.60
C LEU A 23 0.99 -5.67 -10.40
N ILE A 24 1.55 -6.85 -10.14
CA ILE A 24 2.50 -7.08 -9.04
C ILE A 24 3.76 -6.25 -9.26
N GLU A 25 4.34 -6.28 -10.45
CA GLU A 25 5.53 -5.52 -10.82
C GLU A 25 5.29 -4.02 -10.73
N LEU A 26 4.16 -3.53 -11.27
CA LEU A 26 3.77 -2.12 -11.19
C LEU A 26 3.61 -1.65 -9.74
N ASN A 27 2.91 -2.42 -8.91
CA ASN A 27 2.76 -2.08 -7.49
C ASN A 27 4.10 -2.16 -6.74
N PHE A 28 4.96 -3.12 -7.07
CA PHE A 28 6.29 -3.23 -6.47
C PHE A 28 7.14 -2.00 -6.79
N ASP A 29 7.22 -1.62 -8.07
CA ASP A 29 8.00 -0.47 -8.54
C ASP A 29 7.55 0.82 -7.86
N PHE A 30 6.24 1.08 -7.86
CA PHE A 30 5.66 2.24 -7.19
C PHE A 30 5.96 2.28 -5.68
N LEU A 31 5.77 1.18 -4.96
CA LEU A 31 5.98 1.16 -3.52
C LEU A 31 7.47 1.27 -3.15
N TYR A 32 8.33 0.59 -3.90
CA TYR A 32 9.75 0.55 -3.62
C TYR A 32 10.45 1.84 -4.06
N ASN A 33 10.28 2.25 -5.32
CA ASN A 33 11.01 3.38 -5.89
C ASN A 33 10.34 4.73 -5.58
N GLU A 34 9.01 4.85 -5.67
CA GLU A 34 8.34 6.16 -5.46
C GLU A 34 7.94 6.42 -4.00
N MET A 35 7.57 5.36 -3.25
CA MET A 35 7.16 5.48 -1.85
C MET A 35 8.28 5.15 -0.85
N ASN A 36 9.47 4.76 -1.33
CA ASN A 36 10.63 4.41 -0.50
C ASN A 36 10.33 3.35 0.56
N ILE A 37 9.44 2.41 0.26
CA ILE A 37 9.12 1.29 1.15
C ILE A 37 10.14 0.19 0.93
N SER A 38 10.80 -0.26 2.00
CA SER A 38 11.85 -1.26 1.86
C SER A 38 11.32 -2.58 1.29
N ARG A 39 12.15 -3.27 0.50
CA ARG A 39 11.85 -4.60 -0.04
C ARG A 39 11.39 -5.57 1.06
N GLN A 40 12.06 -5.53 2.22
CA GLN A 40 11.73 -6.38 3.37
C GLN A 40 10.27 -6.20 3.83
N ARG A 41 9.76 -4.96 3.86
CA ARG A 41 8.37 -4.67 4.22
C ARG A 41 7.37 -5.28 3.24
N LEU A 42 7.68 -5.22 1.95
CA LEU A 42 6.83 -5.79 0.90
C LEU A 42 6.81 -7.32 0.98
N ILE A 43 7.94 -7.94 1.37
CA ILE A 43 8.03 -9.38 1.65
C ILE A 43 7.28 -9.76 2.92
N ASP A 44 7.29 -8.90 3.95
CA ASP A 44 6.58 -9.16 5.22
C ASP A 44 5.07 -8.97 5.12
N TYR A 45 4.59 -8.23 4.11
CA TYR A 45 3.17 -8.11 3.81
C TYR A 45 2.87 -8.17 2.30
N PRO A 46 3.01 -9.36 1.68
CA PRO A 46 2.82 -9.53 0.23
C PRO A 46 1.43 -9.13 -0.32
N PRO A 47 0.30 -9.21 0.43
CA PRO A 47 -1.02 -8.84 -0.09
C PRO A 47 -1.17 -7.38 -0.57
N ILE A 48 -0.21 -6.49 -0.28
CA ILE A 48 -0.19 -5.13 -0.84
C ILE A 48 0.04 -5.13 -2.35
N LEU A 49 0.81 -6.10 -2.87
CA LEU A 49 1.21 -6.15 -4.28
C LEU A 49 0.08 -6.54 -5.22
N LYS A 50 -1.01 -7.09 -4.70
CA LYS A 50 -2.22 -7.45 -5.47
C LYS A 50 -3.31 -6.38 -5.45
N GLN A 51 -3.09 -5.24 -4.80
CA GLN A 51 -4.12 -4.20 -4.71
C GLN A 51 -4.33 -3.53 -6.07
N SER A 52 -5.51 -2.94 -6.27
CA SER A 52 -5.73 -2.07 -7.42
C SER A 52 -4.70 -0.94 -7.39
N PHE A 53 -3.92 -0.81 -8.45
CA PHE A 53 -2.88 0.22 -8.55
C PHE A 53 -3.46 1.62 -8.34
N GLN A 54 -4.60 1.92 -8.97
CA GLN A 54 -5.26 3.23 -8.82
C GLN A 54 -5.64 3.52 -7.36
N GLN A 55 -6.23 2.54 -6.66
CA GLN A 55 -6.58 2.71 -5.25
C GLN A 55 -5.33 2.89 -4.38
N LEU A 56 -4.31 2.05 -4.57
CA LEU A 56 -3.07 2.09 -3.83
C LEU A 56 -2.34 3.43 -4.02
N ARG A 57 -2.16 3.85 -5.27
CA ARG A 57 -1.54 5.12 -5.63
C ARG A 57 -2.30 6.30 -5.02
N THR A 58 -3.62 6.32 -5.16
CA THR A 58 -4.46 7.40 -4.61
C THR A 58 -4.31 7.51 -3.09
N ARG A 59 -4.32 6.39 -2.37
CA ARG A 59 -4.17 6.38 -0.91
C ARG A 59 -2.80 6.87 -0.46
N CYS A 60 -1.74 6.43 -1.13
CA CYS A 60 -0.39 6.91 -0.86
C CYS A 60 -0.24 8.41 -1.13
N LEU A 61 -0.76 8.90 -2.26
CA LEU A 61 -0.73 10.33 -2.59
C LEU A 61 -1.55 11.18 -1.61
N TYR A 62 -2.69 10.66 -1.15
CA TYR A 62 -3.49 11.35 -0.16
C TYR A 62 -2.79 11.43 1.21
N LEU A 63 -2.11 10.36 1.63
CA LEU A 63 -1.25 10.41 2.83
C LEU A 63 -0.10 11.40 2.67
N LYS A 64 0.49 11.51 1.47
CA LYS A 64 1.49 12.55 1.17
C LYS A 64 0.89 13.95 1.30
N TYR A 65 -0.28 14.19 0.71
CA TYR A 65 -1.02 15.45 0.81
C TYR A 65 -1.30 15.85 2.27
N LEU A 66 -1.73 14.91 3.10
CA LEU A 66 -1.97 15.13 4.53
C LEU A 66 -0.70 15.24 5.38
N LYS A 67 0.49 15.07 4.79
CA LYS A 67 1.77 14.95 5.51
C LYS A 67 1.79 13.80 6.54
N ARG A 68 1.08 12.71 6.25
CA ARG A 68 0.97 11.49 7.08
C ARG A 68 1.55 10.23 6.40
N HIS A 69 2.39 10.41 5.39
CA HIS A 69 3.05 9.31 4.68
C HIS A 69 4.25 8.75 5.48
N GLN A 70 3.98 8.06 6.58
CA GLN A 70 5.03 7.42 7.39
C GLN A 70 4.87 5.90 7.36
N PHE A 71 5.76 5.20 6.65
CA PHE A 71 5.74 3.73 6.54
C PHE A 71 6.81 3.04 7.42
N ASP A 72 7.52 3.81 8.24
CA ASP A 72 8.46 3.31 9.25
C ASP A 72 7.74 3.13 10.60
N PRO A 73 7.63 1.90 11.14
CA PRO A 73 6.95 1.63 12.40
C PRO A 73 7.70 2.14 13.62
N THR A 74 8.97 2.54 13.48
CA THR A 74 9.74 3.14 14.57
C THR A 74 9.40 4.63 14.74
N LYS A 75 8.67 5.22 13.79
CA LYS A 75 8.34 6.64 13.77
C LYS A 75 6.87 6.90 14.14
N PRO A 76 6.55 8.04 14.77
CA PRO A 76 5.18 8.41 15.10
C PRO A 76 4.33 8.55 13.82
N ASN A 77 3.02 8.33 13.97
CA ASN A 77 2.06 8.34 12.87
C ASN A 77 2.32 7.26 11.79
N PHE A 78 2.98 6.16 12.16
CA PHE A 78 3.14 5.01 11.30
C PHE A 78 1.80 4.53 10.70
N VAL A 79 1.81 4.34 9.39
CA VAL A 79 0.74 3.73 8.60
C VAL A 79 1.24 2.39 8.09
N SER A 80 0.52 1.32 8.41
CA SER A 80 0.90 -0.01 7.95
C SER A 80 0.50 -0.25 6.50
N LEU A 81 1.15 -1.20 5.82
CA LEU A 81 0.73 -1.64 4.49
C LEU A 81 -0.68 -2.24 4.51
N LYS A 82 -1.10 -2.82 5.64
CA LYS A 82 -2.45 -3.34 5.83
C LYS A 82 -3.50 -2.23 5.81
N ASP A 83 -3.18 -1.06 6.36
CA ASP A 83 -4.06 0.11 6.36
C ASP A 83 -4.34 0.63 4.94
N LEU A 84 -3.34 0.55 4.06
CA LEU A 84 -3.49 0.86 2.64
C LEU A 84 -4.39 -0.15 1.89
N CYS A 85 -4.60 -1.34 2.45
CA CYS A 85 -5.42 -2.41 1.87
C CYS A 85 -6.86 -2.44 2.41
N LEU A 86 -7.29 -1.46 3.21
CA LEU A 86 -8.65 -1.43 3.75
C LEU A 86 -9.70 -1.47 2.63
N LYS A 87 -10.77 -2.24 2.81
CA LYS A 87 -11.71 -2.55 1.72
C LYS A 87 -12.42 -1.31 1.17
N THR A 88 -12.76 -0.35 2.01
CA THR A 88 -13.56 0.81 1.63
C THR A 88 -12.85 2.13 1.94
N ASN A 89 -13.27 3.19 1.25
CA ASN A 89 -12.71 4.53 1.47
C ASN A 89 -13.12 5.09 2.84
N GLU A 90 -14.30 4.73 3.33
CA GLU A 90 -14.81 5.12 4.64
C GLU A 90 -13.93 4.55 5.75
N LEU A 91 -13.61 3.25 5.69
CA LEU A 91 -12.71 2.62 6.66
C LEU A 91 -11.32 3.24 6.61
N PHE A 92 -10.79 3.49 5.41
CA PHE A 92 -9.50 4.16 5.26
C PHE A 92 -9.52 5.57 5.87
N CYS A 93 -10.58 6.34 5.62
CA CYS A 93 -10.72 7.69 6.15
C CYS A 93 -10.85 7.69 7.68
N GLN A 94 -11.70 6.82 8.23
CA GLN A 94 -11.99 6.74 9.65
C GLN A 94 -10.81 6.20 10.46
N HIS A 95 -10.14 5.16 9.98
CA HIS A 95 -9.11 4.47 10.76
C HIS A 95 -7.71 5.01 10.51
N VAL A 96 -7.41 5.46 9.29
CA VAL A 96 -6.05 5.82 8.88
C VAL A 96 -5.88 7.33 8.87
N THR A 97 -6.62 8.03 8.00
CA THR A 97 -6.35 9.44 7.71
C THR A 97 -7.01 10.41 8.69
N LYS A 98 -8.04 9.96 9.41
CA LYS A 98 -8.84 10.77 10.34
C LYS A 98 -9.48 11.98 9.63
N THR A 99 -9.86 11.80 8.37
CA THR A 99 -10.54 12.80 7.54
C THR A 99 -11.96 12.33 7.20
N SER A 100 -12.81 13.23 6.72
CA SER A 100 -14.11 12.83 6.17
C SER A 100 -13.94 12.11 4.81
N PRO A 101 -14.84 11.17 4.44
CA PRO A 101 -14.85 10.57 3.11
C PRO A 101 -15.01 11.61 1.99
N GLY A 102 -15.77 12.69 2.24
CA GLY A 102 -15.95 13.79 1.29
C GLY A 102 -14.65 14.53 0.97
N HIS A 103 -13.78 14.74 1.97
CA HIS A 103 -12.47 15.34 1.76
C HIS A 103 -11.57 14.46 0.89
N TYR A 104 -11.60 13.14 1.11
CA TYR A 104 -10.88 12.18 0.26
C TYR A 104 -11.42 12.16 -1.18
N LEU A 105 -12.74 12.15 -1.36
CA LEU A 105 -13.36 12.21 -2.69
C LEU A 105 -13.01 13.50 -3.44
N ASN A 106 -12.98 14.64 -2.75
CA ASN A 106 -12.55 15.89 -3.35
C ASN A 106 -11.09 15.84 -3.78
N PHE A 107 -10.21 15.27 -2.96
CA PHE A 107 -8.81 15.03 -3.35
C PHE A 107 -8.69 14.12 -4.58
N MET A 108 -9.48 13.05 -4.65
CA MET A 108 -9.45 12.15 -5.81
C MET A 108 -9.78 12.85 -7.13
N LYS A 109 -10.60 13.90 -7.11
CA LYS A 109 -10.93 14.71 -8.30
C LYS A 109 -9.78 15.62 -8.76
N THR A 110 -8.71 15.76 -7.96
CA THR A 110 -7.54 16.59 -8.26
C THR A 110 -6.35 15.80 -8.83
N LEU A 111 -6.46 14.47 -8.89
CA LEU A 111 -5.45 13.55 -9.43
C LEU A 111 -5.69 13.25 -10.91
#